data_AF-A0A953YX71-F1
#
_entry.id   AF-A0A953YX71-F1
#
_cell.length_a   1.000
_cell.length_b   1.000
_cell.length_c   1.000
_cell.angle_alpha   90.00
_cell.angle_beta   90.00
_cell.angle_gamma   90.00
#
_symmetry.space_group_name_H-M   'P 1'
#
loop_
_entity.id
_entity.type
_entity.pdbx_description
1 polymer ?
#
loop_
_entity_poly.entity_id
_entity_poly.type
_entity_poly.pdbx_seq_one_letter_code
_entity_poly.pdbx_strand_id
1 'polypeptide(L)'
;MTHFADRLEAAIEDQGAPICVGIDPHLELIPRSFFEETLPSYENGEDGLCEVAASFCFELLDVLAEAGVRVVKPQVAFFEALGASGMEAYQSICMAAKTHEMVVIADVKRGDIGSTA
;
A
#
# COMPACT_ATOMS: atom_id res chain seq x y z
N MET A 1 -0.73 18.55 -16.97
CA MET A 1 -0.80 17.19 -16.38
C MET A 1 -1.16 16.23 -17.50
N THR A 2 -0.43 15.13 -17.64
CA THR A 2 -0.84 14.00 -18.49
C THR A 2 -2.08 13.34 -17.91
N HIS A 3 -2.97 12.78 -18.74
CA HIS A 3 -4.18 12.13 -18.26
C HIS A 3 -3.80 10.85 -17.47
N PHE A 4 -4.66 10.40 -16.55
CA PHE A 4 -4.38 9.17 -15.78
C PHE A 4 -4.21 7.96 -16.70
N ALA A 5 -5.05 7.84 -17.73
CA ALA A 5 -4.99 6.75 -18.71
C ALA A 5 -3.62 6.69 -19.40
N ASP A 6 -3.09 7.83 -19.85
CA ASP A 6 -1.77 7.90 -20.52
C ASP A 6 -0.65 7.41 -19.59
N ARG A 7 -0.69 7.79 -18.30
CA ARG A 7 0.30 7.34 -17.32
C ARG A 7 0.18 5.84 -17.04
N LEU A 8 -1.03 5.30 -17.01
CA LEU A 8 -1.26 3.88 -16.80
C LEU A 8 -0.80 3.06 -18.01
N GLU A 9 -1.09 3.51 -19.23
CA GLU A 9 -0.63 2.87 -20.46
C GLU A 9 0.91 2.82 -20.50
N ALA A 10 1.58 3.95 -20.23
CA ALA A 10 3.04 3.99 -20.17
C ALA A 10 3.63 3.06 -19.09
N ALA A 11 3.00 2.96 -17.91
CA ALA A 11 3.42 2.04 -16.86
C ALA A 11 3.27 0.56 -17.27
N ILE A 12 2.21 0.23 -18.01
CA ILE A 12 1.96 -1.12 -18.54
C ILE A 12 2.98 -1.49 -19.62
N GLU A 13 3.30 -0.53 -20.49
CA GLU A 13 4.34 -0.71 -21.52
C GLU A 13 5.73 -0.91 -20.90
N ASP A 14 6.09 -0.09 -19.90
CA ASP A 14 7.37 -0.19 -19.18
C ASP A 14 7.55 -1.53 -18.48
N GLN A 15 6.52 -2.03 -17.79
CA GLN A 15 6.58 -3.35 -17.14
C GLN A 15 6.41 -4.54 -18.13
N GLY A 16 6.02 -4.29 -19.38
CA GLY A 16 5.83 -5.31 -20.42
C GLY A 16 4.60 -6.22 -20.27
N ALA A 17 3.70 -5.92 -19.33
CA ALA A 17 2.49 -6.69 -19.06
C ALA A 17 1.46 -5.84 -18.31
N PRO A 18 0.15 -6.17 -18.31
CA PRO A 18 -0.85 -5.42 -17.54
C PRO A 18 -0.93 -5.90 -16.08
N ILE A 19 0.20 -5.91 -15.37
CA ILE A 19 0.27 -6.34 -13.95
C ILE A 19 -0.14 -5.18 -13.05
N CYS A 20 -0.99 -5.48 -12.06
CA CYS A 20 -1.35 -4.57 -10.98
C CYS A 20 -1.32 -5.35 -9.66
N VAL A 21 -0.45 -4.94 -8.74
CA VAL A 21 -0.23 -5.65 -7.48
C VAL A 21 -1.10 -5.04 -6.37
N GLY A 22 -1.89 -5.87 -5.69
CA GLY A 22 -2.64 -5.46 -4.50
C GLY A 22 -1.72 -5.30 -3.29
N ILE A 23 -1.94 -4.26 -2.49
CA ILE A 23 -1.23 -4.03 -1.22
C ILE A 23 -2.25 -4.14 -0.10
N ASP A 24 -2.37 -5.37 0.42
CA ASP A 24 -3.46 -5.82 1.27
C ASP A 24 -2.85 -6.55 2.50
N PRO A 25 -2.34 -5.83 3.53
CA PRO A 25 -1.56 -6.42 4.61
C PRO A 25 -2.40 -7.24 5.60
N HIS A 26 -2.69 -8.48 5.22
CA HIS A 26 -3.24 -9.51 6.09
C HIS A 26 -2.23 -9.86 7.19
N LEU A 27 -2.45 -9.35 8.41
CA LEU A 27 -1.53 -9.54 9.55
C LEU A 27 -1.18 -11.02 9.79
N GLU A 28 -2.13 -11.92 9.59
CA GLU A 28 -1.98 -13.37 9.75
C GLU A 28 -1.05 -14.02 8.71
N LEU A 29 -0.79 -13.35 7.59
CA LEU A 29 0.11 -13.81 6.52
C LEU A 29 1.47 -13.12 6.56
N ILE A 30 1.63 -12.05 7.35
CA ILE A 30 2.90 -11.34 7.47
C ILE A 30 3.93 -12.25 8.14
N PRO A 31 5.16 -12.35 7.61
CA PRO A 31 6.20 -13.18 8.21
C PRO A 31 6.47 -12.78 9.67
N ARG A 32 6.68 -13.78 10.53
CA ARG A 32 6.90 -13.59 11.97
C ARG A 32 8.09 -12.67 12.29
N SER A 33 9.10 -12.59 11.41
CA SER A 33 10.24 -11.69 11.58
C SER A 33 9.84 -10.22 11.75
N PHE A 34 8.84 -9.74 10.99
CA PHE A 34 8.36 -8.35 11.11
C PHE A 34 7.79 -8.08 12.51
N PHE A 35 7.07 -9.05 13.07
CA PHE A 35 6.55 -8.96 14.43
C PHE A 35 7.68 -8.96 15.47
N GLU A 36 8.70 -9.79 15.30
CA GLU A 36 9.82 -9.88 16.26
C GLU A 36 10.70 -8.63 16.24
N GLU A 37 10.90 -8.02 15.07
CA GLU A 37 11.65 -6.78 14.88
C GLU A 37 10.90 -5.56 15.43
N THR A 38 9.58 -5.54 15.28
CA THR A 38 8.73 -4.38 15.61
C THR A 38 8.14 -4.47 17.03
N LEU A 39 7.91 -5.67 17.56
CA LEU A 39 7.31 -5.92 18.87
C LEU A 39 8.25 -6.69 19.82
N PRO A 40 9.48 -6.20 20.10
CA PRO A 40 10.43 -6.90 20.97
C PRO A 40 9.96 -6.97 22.45
N SER A 41 9.00 -6.13 22.85
CA SER A 41 8.32 -6.19 24.15
C SER A 41 6.89 -5.67 23.99
N TYR A 42 5.94 -6.38 24.60
CA TYR A 42 4.47 -6.29 24.45
C TYR A 42 3.85 -4.97 24.98
N GLU A 43 4.42 -3.81 24.66
CA GLU A 43 3.95 -2.50 25.14
C GLU A 43 3.12 -1.70 24.11
N ASN A 44 3.08 -2.11 22.83
CA ASN A 44 2.58 -1.25 21.75
C ASN A 44 1.15 -1.53 21.26
N GLY A 45 0.40 -2.48 21.84
CA GLY A 45 -1.03 -2.66 21.54
C GLY A 45 -1.39 -2.64 20.05
N GLU A 46 -2.41 -1.86 19.68
CA GLU A 46 -2.87 -1.67 18.29
C GLU A 46 -1.88 -0.89 17.42
N ASP A 47 -1.12 0.05 18.00
CA ASP A 47 -0.11 0.85 17.27
C ASP A 47 1.02 -0.04 16.73
N GLY A 48 1.42 -1.05 17.50
CA GLY A 48 2.44 -2.02 17.07
C GLY A 48 2.02 -2.88 15.88
N LEU A 49 0.73 -3.23 15.76
CA LEU A 49 0.23 -3.95 14.58
C LEU A 49 0.24 -3.07 13.33
N CYS A 50 -0.02 -1.77 13.49
CA CYS A 50 0.10 -0.81 12.41
C CYS A 50 1.55 -0.69 11.91
N GLU A 51 2.52 -0.61 12.81
CA GLU A 51 3.94 -0.57 12.46
C GLU A 51 4.38 -1.84 11.71
N VAL A 52 3.91 -3.02 12.13
CA VAL A 52 4.17 -4.29 11.43
C VAL A 52 3.60 -4.28 10.01
N ALA A 53 2.34 -3.85 9.85
CA ALA A 53 1.71 -3.76 8.53
C ALA A 53 2.46 -2.76 7.62
N ALA A 54 2.84 -1.60 8.18
CA ALA A 54 3.54 -0.55 7.44
C ALA A 54 4.93 -1.00 7.01
N SER A 55 5.74 -1.58 7.90
CA SER A 55 7.09 -2.05 7.58
C SER A 55 7.07 -3.11 6.49
N PHE A 56 6.15 -4.08 6.59
CA PHE A 56 5.92 -5.07 5.54
C PHE A 56 5.58 -4.42 4.19
N CYS A 57 4.66 -3.45 4.18
CA CYS A 57 4.27 -2.77 2.94
C CYS A 57 5.40 -1.94 2.32
N PHE A 58 6.24 -1.29 3.13
CA PHE A 58 7.39 -0.54 2.62
C PHE A 58 8.42 -1.47 1.97
N GLU A 59 8.80 -2.56 2.63
CA GLU A 59 9.74 -3.53 2.06
C GLU A 59 9.16 -4.20 0.82
N LEU A 60 7.85 -4.49 0.82
CA LEU A 60 7.16 -4.99 -0.37
C LEU A 60 7.26 -4.01 -1.54
N LEU A 61 7.09 -2.70 -1.32
CA LEU A 61 7.22 -1.71 -2.39
C LEU A 61 8.63 -1.68 -2.99
N ASP A 62 9.67 -1.78 -2.18
CA ASP A 62 11.06 -1.85 -2.65
C ASP A 62 11.27 -3.06 -3.55
N VAL A 63 10.86 -4.25 -3.09
CA VAL A 63 10.96 -5.50 -3.86
C VAL A 63 10.16 -5.44 -5.17
N LEU A 64 8.96 -4.85 -5.14
CA LEU A 64 8.13 -4.68 -6.34
C LEU A 64 8.78 -3.72 -7.34
N ALA A 65 9.38 -2.62 -6.85
CA ALA A 65 10.07 -1.65 -7.69
C ALA A 65 11.26 -2.30 -8.42
N GLU A 66 12.07 -3.07 -7.68
CA GLU A 66 13.19 -3.85 -8.22
C GLU A 66 12.74 -4.90 -9.24
N ALA A 67 11.59 -5.54 -8.99
CA ALA A 67 11.00 -6.51 -9.91
C ALA A 67 10.37 -5.89 -11.18
N GLY A 68 10.37 -4.57 -11.30
CA GLY A 68 9.82 -3.87 -12.47
C GLY A 68 8.31 -3.63 -12.43
N VAL A 69 7.65 -3.80 -11.27
CA VAL A 69 6.23 -3.48 -11.14
C VAL A 69 6.02 -1.97 -11.16
N ARG A 70 5.00 -1.53 -11.91
CA ARG A 70 4.69 -0.10 -12.10
C ARG A 70 3.28 0.30 -11.69
N VAL A 71 2.44 -0.65 -11.29
CA VAL A 71 1.07 -0.37 -10.86
C VAL A 71 0.76 -1.11 -9.56
N VAL A 72 0.34 -0.36 -8.54
CA VAL A 72 -0.08 -0.91 -7.25
C VAL A 72 -1.48 -0.45 -6.89
N LYS A 73 -2.19 -1.29 -6.13
CA LYS A 73 -3.57 -1.05 -5.72
C LYS A 73 -3.74 -1.31 -4.21
N PRO A 74 -3.38 -0.35 -3.35
CA PRO A 74 -3.59 -0.47 -1.91
C PRO A 74 -5.07 -0.53 -1.54
N GLN A 75 -5.44 -1.51 -0.70
CA GLN A 75 -6.80 -1.66 -0.19
C GLN A 75 -6.97 -0.94 1.15
N VAL A 76 -7.73 0.16 1.13
CA VAL A 76 -7.87 1.08 2.28
C VAL A 76 -8.42 0.38 3.53
N ALA A 77 -9.30 -0.62 3.37
CA ALA A 77 -9.97 -1.27 4.49
C ALA A 77 -8.99 -1.96 5.49
N PHE A 78 -7.85 -2.47 5.01
CA PHE A 78 -6.83 -3.05 5.91
C PHE A 78 -6.18 -2.01 6.80
N PHE A 79 -6.05 -0.79 6.29
CA PHE A 79 -5.47 0.33 7.02
C PHE A 79 -6.50 1.01 7.92
N GLU A 80 -7.74 1.15 7.47
CA GLU A 80 -8.85 1.66 8.30
C GLU A 80 -9.08 0.80 9.54
N ALA A 81 -8.93 -0.52 9.42
CA ALA A 81 -9.05 -1.45 10.54
C ALA A 81 -7.99 -1.21 11.64
N LEU A 82 -6.88 -0.55 11.31
CA LEU A 82 -5.80 -0.16 12.22
C LEU A 82 -5.98 1.26 12.79
N GLY A 83 -7.14 1.87 12.58
CA GLY A 83 -7.48 3.18 13.13
C GLY A 83 -6.74 4.35 12.47
N ALA A 84 -6.53 5.43 13.22
CA ALA A 84 -5.94 6.66 12.70
C ALA A 84 -4.49 6.45 12.22
N SER A 85 -3.68 5.75 13.04
CA SER A 85 -2.30 5.37 12.69
C SER A 85 -2.25 4.55 11.39
N GLY A 86 -3.23 3.65 11.20
CA GLY A 86 -3.39 2.90 9.95
C GLY A 86 -3.61 3.79 8.74
N MET A 87 -4.44 4.82 8.84
CA MET A 87 -4.67 5.76 7.75
C MET A 87 -3.45 6.63 7.44
N GLU A 88 -2.65 6.99 8.44
CA GLU A 88 -1.35 7.65 8.24
C GLU A 88 -0.37 6.72 7.51
N ALA A 89 -0.35 5.43 7.85
CA ALA A 89 0.43 4.42 7.14
C ALA A 89 -0.03 4.27 5.69
N TYR A 90 -1.34 4.19 5.43
CA TYR A 90 -1.90 4.14 4.08
C TYR A 90 -1.44 5.33 3.21
N GLN A 91 -1.52 6.55 3.76
CA GLN A 91 -1.04 7.75 3.08
C GLN A 91 0.46 7.62 2.76
N SER A 92 1.27 7.19 3.74
CA SER A 92 2.71 7.07 3.60
C SER A 92 3.11 6.03 2.54
N ILE A 93 2.43 4.89 2.51
CA ILE A 93 2.62 3.83 1.50
C ILE A 93 2.23 4.33 0.10
N CYS A 94 1.12 5.06 -0.02
CA CYS A 94 0.71 5.68 -1.28
C CYS A 94 1.75 6.72 -1.77
N MET A 95 2.41 7.43 -0.86
CA MET A 95 3.47 8.37 -1.20
C MET A 95 4.75 7.66 -1.61
N ALA A 96 5.16 6.61 -0.88
CA ALA A 96 6.33 5.80 -1.21
C ALA A 96 6.19 5.11 -2.57
N ALA A 97 5.01 4.54 -2.89
CA ALA A 97 4.77 3.97 -4.21
C ALA A 97 5.01 5.00 -5.34
N LYS A 98 4.63 6.26 -5.12
CA LYS A 98 4.89 7.35 -6.09
C LYS A 98 6.37 7.70 -6.19
N THR A 99 7.17 7.57 -5.12
CA THR A 99 8.62 7.79 -5.20
C THR A 99 9.32 6.70 -6.00
N HIS A 100 8.74 5.50 -6.09
CA HIS A 100 9.16 4.44 -7.02
C HIS A 100 8.56 4.58 -8.43
N GLU A 101 8.01 5.76 -8.76
CA GLU A 101 7.38 6.04 -10.06
C GLU A 101 6.19 5.11 -10.40
N MET A 102 5.58 4.47 -9.38
CA MET A 102 4.43 3.60 -9.59
C MET A 102 3.13 4.41 -9.72
N VAL A 103 2.24 3.92 -10.58
CA VAL A 103 0.84 4.33 -10.61
C VAL A 103 0.10 3.70 -9.43
N VAL A 104 -0.53 4.55 -8.62
CA VAL A 104 -1.31 4.11 -7.44
C VAL A 104 -2.80 4.16 -7.77
N ILE A 105 -3.49 3.03 -7.57
CA ILE A 105 -4.94 2.92 -7.64
C ILE A 105 -5.48 2.71 -6.23
N ALA A 106 -6.15 3.72 -5.69
CA ALA A 106 -6.78 3.61 -4.38
C ALA A 106 -8.03 2.71 -4.47
N ASP A 107 -7.98 1.51 -3.91
CA ASP A 107 -9.14 0.61 -3.85
C ASP A 107 -9.98 0.91 -2.61
N VAL A 108 -10.73 2.01 -2.72
CA VAL A 108 -11.54 2.59 -1.63
C VAL A 108 -13.03 2.26 -1.74
N LYS A 109 -13.46 1.75 -2.90
CA LYS A 109 -14.88 1.44 -3.20
C LYS A 109 -15.85 2.59 -2.83
N ARG A 110 -15.38 3.84 -2.97
CA ARG A 110 -16.12 5.03 -2.57
C ARG A 110 -17.41 5.15 -3.39
N GLY A 111 -18.54 5.28 -2.70
CA GLY A 111 -19.84 5.45 -3.32
C GLY A 111 -20.76 6.19 -2.36
N ASP A 112 -21.15 7.40 -2.73
CA ASP A 112 -22.08 8.23 -1.99
C ASP A 112 -22.80 9.20 -2.95
N ILE A 113 -23.71 10.03 -2.45
CA ILE A 113 -24.36 11.09 -3.21
C ILE A 113 -23.35 12.17 -3.64
N GLY A 114 -23.68 12.95 -4.68
CA GLY A 114 -22.72 13.88 -5.29
C GLY A 114 -22.11 14.94 -4.36
N SER A 115 -22.73 15.27 -3.23
CA SER A 115 -22.17 16.21 -2.25
C SER A 115 -21.10 15.60 -1.33
N THR A 116 -21.02 14.28 -1.26
CA THR A 116 -20.15 13.55 -0.31
C THR A 116 -19.26 12.50 -0.98
N ALA A 117 -19.52 12.20 -2.27
CA ALA A 117 -18.72 11.33 -3.14
C ALA A 117 -17.29 11.82 -3.39
#